data_AF-A0A3B1B720-F1
#
_entry.id   AF-A0A3B1B720-F1
#
_cell.length_a   1.000
_cell.length_b   1.000
_cell.length_c   1.000
_cell.angle_alpha   90.00
_cell.angle_beta   90.00
_cell.angle_gamma   90.00
#
_symmetry.space_group_name_H-M   'P 1'
#
loop_
_entity.id
_entity.type
_entity.pdbx_description
1 polymer ?
#
loop_
_entity_poly.entity_id
_entity_poly.type
_entity_poly.pdbx_seq_one_letter_code
_entity_poly.pdbx_strand_id
1 'polypeptide(L)'
;MKVRHIPNLISILRILLVAPLALCLLSKNYTASLGVFLLAGFSDALDGYLARRFNWVSRLGALLDPLGDKLLMVTTYLILGLQALIPMWLVLAVILRDIIIVSGGLLYRFLVGDVVIK
;
A
#
# COMPACT_ATOMS: atom_id res chain seq x y z
N MET A 1 1.00 -8.56 25.00
CA MET A 1 0.26 -7.87 23.91
C MET A 1 -1.00 -8.67 23.60
N LYS A 2 -2.18 -8.04 23.46
CA LYS A 2 -3.41 -8.75 23.08
C LYS A 2 -3.28 -9.24 21.62
N VAL A 3 -3.64 -10.50 21.36
CA VAL A 3 -3.54 -11.19 20.05
C VAL A 3 -4.25 -10.42 18.92
N ARG A 4 -5.21 -9.56 19.28
CA ARG A 4 -5.97 -8.68 18.37
C ARG A 4 -5.13 -7.60 17.67
N HIS A 5 -3.90 -7.33 18.09
CA HIS A 5 -3.03 -6.32 17.48
C HIS A 5 -2.03 -6.90 16.46
N ILE A 6 -2.04 -8.22 16.25
CA ILE A 6 -1.15 -8.87 15.28
C ILE A 6 -1.32 -8.29 13.88
N PRO A 7 -2.55 -8.10 13.34
CA PRO A 7 -2.72 -7.48 12.02
C PRO A 7 -2.09 -6.09 11.92
N ASN A 8 -2.31 -5.24 12.92
CA ASN A 8 -1.74 -3.89 12.94
C ASN A 8 -0.20 -3.91 12.96
N LEU A 9 0.41 -4.86 13.67
CA LEU A 9 1.86 -5.00 13.70
C LEU A 9 2.40 -5.40 12.33
N ILE A 10 1.68 -6.26 11.61
CA ILE A 10 2.04 -6.67 10.25
C ILE A 10 1.92 -5.49 9.28
N SER A 11 0.85 -4.68 9.35
CA SER A 11 0.71 -3.47 8.53
C SER A 11 1.84 -2.46 8.81
N ILE A 12 2.22 -2.25 10.08
CA ILE A 12 3.36 -1.39 10.45
C ILE A 12 4.68 -1.94 9.87
N LEU A 13 4.90 -3.24 10.00
CA LEU A 13 6.10 -3.90 9.49
C LEU A 13 6.16 -3.81 7.96
N ARG A 14 5.02 -3.90 7.27
CA ARG A 14 4.90 -3.69 5.82
C ARG A 14 5.34 -2.28 5.43
N ILE A 15 4.86 -1.25 6.13
CA ILE A 15 5.29 0.14 5.91
C ILE A 15 6.81 0.26 6.11
N LEU A 16 7.35 -0.39 7.14
CA LEU A 16 8.78 -0.39 7.40
C LEU A 16 9.59 -1.10 6.32
N LEU A 17 9.03 -2.13 5.66
CA LEU A 17 9.64 -2.83 4.51
C LEU A 17 9.71 -1.98 3.23
N VAL A 18 8.95 -0.88 3.13
CA VAL A 18 9.04 0.04 1.98
C VAL A 18 10.42 0.71 1.90
N ALA A 19 11.04 1.02 3.04
CA ALA A 19 12.39 1.60 3.09
C ALA A 19 13.48 0.68 2.52
N PRO A 20 13.65 -0.58 2.97
CA PRO A 20 14.62 -1.50 2.38
C PRO A 20 14.29 -1.85 0.93
N LEU A 21 13.01 -1.89 0.54
CA LEU A 21 12.62 -2.01 -0.87
C LEU A 21 13.16 -0.84 -1.70
N ALA A 22 12.95 0.40 -1.25
CA ALA A 22 13.44 1.60 -1.92
C ALA A 22 14.97 1.58 -2.06
N LEU A 23 15.68 1.22 -0.99
CA LEU A 23 17.13 1.09 -1.01
C LEU A 23 17.61 0.03 -2.01
N CYS A 24 16.98 -1.16 -2.02
CA CYS A 24 17.33 -2.23 -2.95
C CYS A 24 17.10 -1.82 -4.41
N LEU A 25 15.98 -1.13 -4.69
CA LEU A 25 15.66 -0.62 -6.01
C LEU A 25 16.68 0.45 -6.44
N LEU A 26 17.02 1.39 -5.56
CA LEU A 26 18.02 2.43 -5.84
C LEU A 26 19.42 1.85 -6.10
N SER A 27 19.79 0.76 -5.40
CA SER A 27 21.02 0.01 -5.66
C SER A 27 20.96 -0.87 -6.92
N LYS A 28 19.86 -0.84 -7.68
CA LYS A 28 19.61 -1.66 -8.88
C LYS A 28 19.68 -3.18 -8.61
N ASN A 29 19.52 -3.59 -7.34
CA ASN A 29 19.47 -5.00 -6.98
C ASN A 29 18.02 -5.50 -7.11
N TYR A 30 17.61 -5.79 -8.34
CA TYR A 30 16.23 -6.15 -8.64
C TYR A 30 15.81 -7.49 -8.03
N THR A 31 16.74 -8.44 -7.86
CA THR A 31 16.48 -9.73 -7.22
C THR A 31 16.13 -9.55 -5.74
N ALA A 32 16.92 -8.77 -4.99
CA ALA A 32 16.59 -8.46 -3.60
C ALA A 32 15.30 -7.62 -3.50
N SER A 33 15.13 -6.65 -4.41
CA SER A 33 13.93 -5.80 -4.46
C SER A 33 12.66 -6.62 -4.65
N LEU A 34 12.69 -7.58 -5.58
CA LEU A 34 11.57 -8.49 -5.84
C LEU A 34 11.27 -9.36 -4.62
N GLY A 35 12.30 -9.87 -3.94
CA GLY A 35 12.13 -10.60 -2.68
C GLY A 35 11.42 -9.77 -1.61
N VAL A 36 11.90 -8.54 -1.35
CA VAL A 36 11.27 -7.63 -0.37
C VAL A 36 9.85 -7.25 -0.78
N PHE A 37 9.62 -6.98 -2.07
CA PHE A 37 8.30 -6.65 -2.60
C PHE A 37 7.30 -7.79 -2.39
N LEU A 38 7.69 -9.04 -2.71
CA LEU A 38 6.85 -10.20 -2.49
C LEU A 38 6.57 -10.44 -1.00
N LEU A 39 7.57 -10.25 -0.13
CA LEU A 39 7.38 -10.36 1.31
C LEU A 39 6.39 -9.29 1.83
N ALA A 40 6.48 -8.06 1.33
CA ALA A 40 5.56 -6.98 1.71
C ALA A 40 4.15 -7.19 1.15
N GLY A 41 4.00 -7.71 -0.08
CA GLY A 41 2.69 -8.05 -0.63
C GLY A 41 2.04 -9.25 0.08
N PHE A 42 2.84 -10.24 0.45
CA PHE A 42 2.33 -11.40 1.19
C PHE A 42 1.91 -11.05 2.62
N SER A 43 2.57 -10.07 3.25
CA SER A 43 2.20 -9.63 4.59
C SER A 43 0.82 -8.95 4.64
N ASP A 44 0.45 -8.18 3.60
CA ASP A 44 -0.93 -7.64 3.43
C ASP A 44 -1.99 -8.73 3.28
N ALA A 45 -1.72 -9.73 2.43
CA ALA A 45 -2.67 -10.83 2.27
C ALA A 45 -2.88 -11.58 3.60
N LEU A 46 -1.81 -11.71 4.38
CA LEU A 46 -1.82 -12.45 5.64
C LEU A 46 -2.50 -11.68 6.78
N ASP A 47 -2.27 -10.36 6.91
CA ASP A 47 -2.95 -9.56 7.94
C ASP A 47 -4.44 -9.36 7.65
N GLY A 48 -4.82 -9.14 6.39
CA GLY A 48 -6.21 -9.12 5.95
C GLY A 48 -6.92 -10.46 6.17
N TYR A 49 -6.24 -11.58 5.90
CA TYR A 49 -6.76 -12.92 6.17
C TYR A 49 -6.99 -13.17 7.67
N LEU A 50 -6.00 -12.84 8.51
CA LEU A 50 -6.11 -12.96 9.97
C LEU A 50 -7.22 -12.06 10.53
N ALA A 51 -7.31 -10.81 10.08
CA ALA A 51 -8.32 -9.87 10.54
C ALA A 51 -9.75 -10.37 10.23
N ARG A 52 -9.99 -10.90 9.02
CA ARG A 52 -11.29 -11.45 8.61
C ARG A 52 -11.61 -12.76 9.33
N ARG A 53 -10.64 -13.68 9.45
CA ARG A 53 -10.87 -15.00 10.06
C ARG A 53 -11.16 -14.91 11.56
N PHE A 54 -10.54 -13.97 12.27
CA PHE A 54 -10.68 -13.83 13.71
C PHE A 54 -11.55 -12.66 14.16
N ASN A 55 -12.21 -11.95 13.23
CA ASN A 55 -12.96 -10.72 13.48
C ASN A 55 -12.14 -9.68 14.27
N TRP A 56 -10.84 -9.57 13.97
CA TRP A 56 -9.92 -8.60 14.59
C TRP A 56 -9.81 -7.31 13.76
N VAL A 57 -10.92 -6.88 13.18
CA VAL A 57 -10.98 -5.64 12.42
C VAL A 57 -10.79 -4.47 13.40
N SER A 58 -9.76 -3.65 13.16
CA SER A 58 -9.48 -2.47 13.97
C SER A 58 -9.52 -1.22 13.09
N ARG A 59 -9.99 -0.10 13.65
CA ARG A 59 -10.06 1.18 12.93
C ARG A 59 -8.68 1.67 12.47
N LEU A 60 -7.64 1.34 13.24
CA LEU A 60 -6.25 1.65 12.89
C LEU A 60 -5.74 0.77 11.75
N GLY A 61 -5.96 -0.55 11.81
CA GLY A 61 -5.57 -1.47 10.74
C GLY A 61 -6.24 -1.11 9.40
N ALA A 62 -7.55 -0.82 9.44
CA ALA A 62 -8.30 -0.38 8.27
C ALA A 62 -7.78 0.92 7.63
N LEU A 63 -7.09 1.78 8.39
CA LEU A 63 -6.42 2.97 7.86
C LEU A 63 -5.00 2.65 7.38
N LEU A 64 -4.29 1.77 8.08
CA LEU A 64 -2.91 1.40 7.79
C LEU A 64 -2.78 0.53 6.54
N ASP A 65 -3.73 -0.36 6.25
CA ASP A 65 -3.67 -1.26 5.09
C ASP A 65 -3.63 -0.46 3.76
N PRO A 66 -4.58 0.48 3.49
CA PRO A 66 -4.52 1.29 2.27
C PRO A 66 -3.29 2.20 2.20
N LEU A 67 -2.77 2.65 3.36
CA LEU A 67 -1.55 3.46 3.41
C LEU A 67 -0.32 2.64 3.04
N GLY A 68 -0.17 1.45 3.62
CA GLY A 68 0.94 0.54 3.35
C GLY A 68 0.97 0.13 1.88
N ASP A 69 -0.18 -0.23 1.32
CA ASP A 69 -0.29 -0.62 -0.09
C ASP A 69 0.05 0.53 -1.04
N LYS A 70 -0.48 1.73 -0.79
CA LYS A 70 -0.15 2.89 -1.61
C LYS A 70 1.32 3.25 -1.52
N LEU A 71 1.92 3.22 -0.34
CA LEU A 71 3.34 3.51 -0.17
C LEU A 71 4.21 2.51 -0.92
N LEU A 72 3.89 1.21 -0.81
CA LEU A 72 4.58 0.15 -1.53
C LEU A 72 4.50 0.40 -3.05
N MET A 73 3.28 0.60 -3.55
CA MET A 73 3.01 0.77 -4.98
C MET A 73 3.66 2.03 -5.55
N VAL A 74 3.45 3.19 -4.92
CA VAL A 74 3.98 4.48 -5.37
C VAL A 74 5.51 4.50 -5.36
N THR A 75 6.13 3.94 -4.31
CA THR A 75 7.60 3.86 -4.20
C THR A 75 8.19 3.03 -5.33
N THR A 76 7.62 1.85 -5.60
CA THR A 76 8.07 0.99 -6.71
C THR A 76 7.93 1.69 -8.06
N TYR A 77 6.76 2.26 -8.37
CA TYR A 77 6.55 2.95 -9.65
C TYR A 77 7.46 4.17 -9.83
N LEU A 78 7.62 5.00 -8.80
CA LEU A 78 8.48 6.18 -8.87
C LEU A 78 9.93 5.78 -9.14
N ILE A 79 10.48 4.83 -8.37
CA ILE A 79 11.89 4.47 -8.51
C ILE A 79 12.15 3.78 -9.87
N LEU A 80 11.28 2.85 -10.29
CA LEU A 80 11.42 2.21 -11.60
C LEU A 80 11.28 3.20 -12.77
N GLY A 81 10.38 4.17 -12.64
CA GLY A 81 10.21 5.23 -13.64
C GLY A 81 11.43 6.15 -13.72
N LEU A 82 11.96 6.58 -12.58
CA LEU A 82 13.19 7.38 -12.52
C LEU A 82 14.41 6.64 -13.10
N GLN A 83 14.41 5.31 -13.04
CA GLN A 83 15.43 4.47 -13.67
C GLN A 83 15.17 4.18 -15.16
N ALA A 84 14.11 4.74 -15.74
CA ALA A 84 13.68 4.52 -17.12
C ALA A 84 13.40 3.03 -17.46
N LEU A 85 13.12 2.19 -16.46
CA LEU A 85 12.76 0.79 -16.64
C LEU A 85 11.30 0.61 -17.05
N ILE A 86 10.46 1.58 -16.67
CA ILE A 86 9.07 1.69 -17.10
C ILE A 86 8.86 3.08 -17.70
N PRO A 87 7.95 3.21 -18.67
CA PRO A 87 7.72 4.50 -19.31
C PRO A 87 7.03 5.47 -18.34
N MET A 88 7.45 6.74 -18.35
CA MET A 88 6.93 7.74 -17.41
C MET A 88 5.43 8.00 -17.55
N TRP A 89 4.85 7.77 -18.73
CA TRP A 89 3.39 7.87 -18.91
C TRP A 89 2.65 6.89 -17.99
N LEU A 90 3.23 5.73 -17.68
CA LEU A 90 2.61 4.73 -16.82
C LEU A 90 2.63 5.18 -15.35
N VAL A 91 3.75 5.75 -14.89
CA VAL A 91 3.85 6.34 -13.55
C VAL A 91 2.85 7.49 -13.38
N LEU A 92 2.78 8.38 -14.38
CA LEU A 92 1.81 9.48 -14.40
C LEU A 92 0.36 8.97 -14.41
N ALA A 93 0.06 7.93 -15.19
CA ALA A 93 -1.27 7.34 -15.25
C ALA A 93 -1.69 6.75 -13.90
N VAL A 94 -0.78 6.07 -13.19
CA VAL A 94 -1.04 5.52 -11.85
C VAL A 94 -1.32 6.64 -10.85
N ILE A 95 -0.47 7.68 -10.81
CA ILE A 95 -0.66 8.83 -9.91
C ILE A 95 -1.98 9.56 -10.23
N LEU A 96 -2.26 9.79 -11.51
CA LEU A 96 -3.49 10.46 -11.95
C LEU A 96 -4.74 9.66 -11.57
N ARG A 97 -4.73 8.34 -11.78
CA ARG A 97 -5.81 7.45 -11.34
C ARG A 97 -6.07 7.61 -9.85
N ASP A 98 -5.02 7.61 -9.05
CA ASP A 98 -5.12 7.75 -7.59
C ASP A 98 -5.72 9.10 -7.17
N ILE A 99 -5.32 10.18 -7.84
CA ILE A 99 -5.89 11.52 -7.64
C ILE A 99 -7.38 11.53 -8.03
N ILE A 100 -7.75 10.92 -9.17
CA ILE A 100 -9.15 10.85 -9.63
C ILE A 100 -10.01 10.09 -8.63
N ILE A 101 -9.53 8.96 -8.10
CA ILE A 101 -10.29 8.16 -7.12
C ILE A 101 -10.49 8.95 -5.83
N VAL A 102 -9.43 9.58 -5.30
CA VAL A 102 -9.51 10.34 -4.04
C VAL A 102 -10.35 11.61 -4.21
N SER A 103 -10.10 12.39 -5.26
CA SER A 103 -10.87 13.60 -5.55
C SER A 103 -12.33 13.28 -5.85
N GLY A 104 -12.62 12.24 -6.64
CA GLY A 104 -13.98 11.79 -6.93
C GLY A 104 -14.73 11.36 -5.68
N GLY A 105 -14.08 10.60 -4.79
CA GLY A 105 -14.65 10.21 -3.50
C GLY A 105 -14.94 11.41 -2.58
N LEU A 106 -14.02 12.39 -2.53
CA LEU A 106 -14.22 13.63 -1.79
C LEU A 106 -15.35 14.48 -2.37
N LEU A 107 -15.36 14.68 -3.69
CA LEU A 107 -16.36 15.49 -4.39
C LEU A 107 -17.76 14.90 -4.21
N TYR A 108 -17.89 13.57 -4.31
CA TYR A 108 -19.13 12.87 -4.03
C TYR A 108 -19.60 13.11 -2.59
N ARG A 109 -18.68 13.02 -1.62
CA ARG A 109 -18.99 13.28 -0.21
C ARG A 109 -19.45 14.71 0.04
N PHE A 110 -18.87 15.69 -0.64
CA PHE A 110 -19.24 17.10 -0.50
C PHE A 110 -20.55 17.47 -1.22
N LEU A 111 -20.86 16.83 -2.35
CA LEU A 111 -22.00 17.22 -3.19
C LEU A 111 -23.28 16.39 -2.94
N VAL A 112 -23.16 15.10 -2.59
CA VAL A 112 -24.30 14.17 -2.58
C VAL A 112 -24.66 13.71 -1.16
N GLY A 113 -23.67 13.41 -0.31
CA GLY A 113 -23.88 12.90 1.04
C GLY A 113 -22.80 11.90 1.46
N ASP A 114 -22.88 11.37 2.69
CA ASP A 114 -21.87 10.42 3.18
C ASP A 114 -21.84 9.14 2.33
N VAL A 115 -20.62 8.77 1.91
CA VAL A 115 -20.36 7.49 1.25
C VAL A 115 -20.57 6.39 2.29
N VAL A 116 -21.74 5.76 2.25
CA VAL A 116 -21.96 4.50 2.99
C VAL A 116 -21.18 3.42 2.24
N ILE A 117 -19.91 3.24 2.64
CA ILE A 117 -19.10 2.09 2.22
C ILE A 117 -19.74 0.88 2.90
N LYS A 118 -20.54 0.11 2.15
CA LYS A 118 -21.03 -1.20 2.56
C LYS A 118 -19.92 -2.23 2.47
#